data_AF-A0A521GTS3-F1
#
_entry.id   AF-A0A521GTS3-F1
#
_cell.length_a   1.000
_cell.length_b   1.000
_cell.length_c   1.000
_cell.angle_alpha   90.00
_cell.angle_beta   90.00
_cell.angle_gamma   90.00
#
_symmetry.space_group_name_H-M   'P 1'
#
loop_
_entity.id
_entity.type
_entity.pdbx_description
1 polymer ?
#
loop_
_entity_poly.entity_id
_entity_poly.type
_entity_poly.pdbx_seq_one_letter_code
_entity_poly.pdbx_strand_id
1 'polypeptide(L)'
;MRQRALLLAVSALACAVPLAAQGKGKRVCTVCENDATLLARNGMSHGPFPFAKSDTGAIESEYLFLPVWIETPHLRIGAELETWKVPEEERKAYRAELEALARKWPEIDPKKMTLDPWLRAHLLADRAERFYAQFMQLMGSSDAVFADPEKNRMSGWGPYAGESDKFEVMIFRGRHLYAEFMQKVWGLHYVKPQRYNNLSRDCMWFGFSQEEDGIRHDQHVHSMVRHNLAHNFLDGYHHYSYEMPVWITEGFAHWAEIDNDPRFHMFDFVEGVFQEPKTVSSWPAEVRKMAVGGETVPFTQLLHRKSFAELDFEDHLMAWSKIDFLIRTDAVKFGKFVTTLKNRRDERGYPDGSKMDDAQRDALKQFYGWTWQQAEEHWKEWVLATYPVK
;
A
#
# COMPACT_ATOMS: atom_id res chain seq x y z
N MET A 1 12.10 -56.00 -54.81
CA MET A 1 11.18 -54.87 -55.12
C MET A 1 10.07 -54.84 -54.08
N ARG A 2 10.11 -53.84 -53.18
CA ARG A 2 8.98 -53.15 -52.50
C ARG A 2 9.52 -52.48 -51.23
N GLN A 3 9.88 -51.21 -51.39
CA GLN A 3 10.12 -50.27 -50.30
C GLN A 3 8.83 -50.13 -49.47
N ARG A 4 8.93 -50.18 -48.14
CA ARG A 4 7.90 -49.70 -47.22
C ARG A 4 8.45 -48.45 -46.53
N ALA A 5 7.85 -47.31 -46.87
CA ALA A 5 8.10 -46.02 -46.25
C ALA A 5 7.51 -46.01 -44.84
N LEU A 6 8.31 -45.54 -43.87
CA LEU A 6 7.87 -45.18 -42.53
C LEU A 6 7.29 -43.76 -42.59
N LEU A 7 5.99 -43.60 -42.34
CA LEU A 7 5.36 -42.30 -42.13
C LEU A 7 5.47 -41.95 -40.64
N LEU A 8 6.29 -40.95 -40.33
CA LEU A 8 6.34 -40.27 -39.03
C LEU A 8 5.11 -39.35 -38.92
N ALA A 9 4.19 -39.66 -38.01
CA ALA A 9 3.14 -38.74 -37.60
C ALA A 9 3.70 -37.80 -36.53
N VAL A 10 3.85 -36.52 -36.88
CA VAL A 10 4.13 -35.44 -35.93
C VAL A 10 2.80 -35.00 -35.33
N SER A 11 2.53 -35.36 -34.08
CA SER A 11 1.38 -34.85 -33.32
C SER A 11 1.72 -33.44 -32.80
N ALA A 12 1.12 -32.43 -33.41
CA ALA A 12 1.12 -31.07 -32.87
C ALA A 12 0.18 -31.02 -31.66
N LEU A 13 0.72 -30.83 -30.45
CA LEU A 13 -0.05 -30.38 -29.30
C LEU A 13 -0.48 -28.92 -29.57
N ALA A 14 -1.71 -28.74 -30.04
CA ALA A 14 -2.36 -27.44 -29.96
C ALA A 14 -2.74 -27.21 -28.48
N CYS A 15 -2.11 -26.25 -27.83
CA CYS A 15 -2.57 -25.72 -26.55
C CYS A 15 -4.00 -25.19 -26.73
N ALA A 16 -4.99 -25.95 -26.26
CA ALA A 16 -6.37 -25.50 -26.20
C ALA A 16 -6.49 -24.46 -25.09
N VAL A 17 -6.51 -23.19 -25.49
CA VAL A 17 -6.99 -22.10 -24.63
C VAL A 17 -8.48 -22.37 -24.37
N PRO A 18 -8.97 -22.38 -23.12
CA PRO A 18 -10.38 -22.58 -22.86
C PRO A 18 -11.17 -21.38 -23.42
N LEU A 19 -11.92 -21.61 -24.51
CA LEU A 19 -13.01 -20.75 -24.93
C LEU A 19 -14.18 -20.93 -23.96
N ALA A 20 -14.20 -20.15 -22.88
CA ALA A 20 -15.39 -19.98 -22.04
C ALA A 20 -15.36 -18.62 -21.31
N ALA A 21 -15.47 -17.53 -22.06
CA ALA A 21 -15.85 -16.22 -21.55
C ALA A 21 -16.50 -15.39 -22.67
N GLN A 22 -17.70 -15.78 -23.09
CA GLN A 22 -18.57 -14.94 -23.90
C GLN A 22 -19.84 -14.65 -23.09
N GLY A 23 -20.06 -13.39 -22.70
CA GLY A 23 -21.36 -13.01 -22.13
C GLY A 23 -21.48 -11.75 -21.27
N LYS A 24 -20.51 -10.83 -21.20
CA LYS A 24 -20.72 -9.42 -20.82
C LYS A 24 -19.85 -8.58 -21.76
N GLY A 25 -20.41 -7.58 -22.43
CA GLY A 25 -19.65 -6.75 -23.38
C GLY A 25 -18.39 -6.20 -22.72
N LYS A 26 -17.22 -6.38 -23.35
CA LYS A 26 -15.94 -5.93 -22.79
C LYS A 26 -16.02 -4.41 -22.59
N ARG A 27 -15.99 -3.95 -21.34
CA ARG A 27 -16.05 -2.51 -21.04
C ARG A 27 -14.84 -1.84 -21.68
N VAL A 28 -15.08 -0.80 -22.46
CA VAL A 28 -14.02 -0.03 -23.12
C VAL A 28 -13.43 0.96 -22.12
N CYS A 29 -12.12 0.93 -21.94
CA CYS A 29 -11.43 1.91 -21.12
C CYS A 29 -11.47 3.28 -21.78
N THR A 30 -11.90 4.31 -21.05
CA THR A 30 -11.99 5.70 -21.56
C THR A 30 -10.63 6.40 -21.69
N VAL A 31 -9.54 5.77 -21.22
CA VAL A 31 -8.18 6.32 -21.20
C VAL A 31 -7.31 5.76 -22.34
N CYS A 32 -7.55 4.51 -22.74
CA CYS A 32 -6.71 3.82 -23.72
C CYS A 32 -7.47 2.87 -24.64
N GLU A 33 -8.81 2.84 -24.57
CA GLU A 33 -9.67 1.96 -25.38
C GLU A 33 -9.37 0.45 -25.28
N ASN A 34 -8.65 0.04 -24.22
CA ASN A 34 -8.07 -1.30 -24.07
C ASN A 34 -6.97 -1.65 -25.11
N ASP A 35 -6.27 -0.65 -25.65
CA ASP A 35 -5.10 -0.84 -26.51
C ASP A 35 -3.98 -1.54 -25.74
N ALA A 36 -3.75 -2.81 -26.09
CA ALA A 36 -2.73 -3.66 -25.47
C ALA A 36 -1.31 -3.13 -25.67
N THR A 37 -1.04 -2.44 -26.79
CA THR A 37 0.28 -1.85 -27.07
C THR A 37 0.52 -0.64 -26.17
N LEU A 38 -0.50 0.22 -26.02
CA LEU A 38 -0.43 1.38 -25.15
C LEU A 38 -0.32 0.98 -23.67
N LEU A 39 -1.06 -0.05 -23.26
CA LEU A 39 -0.97 -0.66 -21.93
C LEU A 39 0.44 -1.23 -21.68
N ALA A 40 0.94 -2.09 -22.57
CA ALA A 40 2.25 -2.72 -22.43
C ALA A 40 3.40 -1.69 -22.40
N ARG A 41 3.33 -0.63 -23.21
CA ARG A 41 4.31 0.47 -23.20
C ARG A 41 4.43 1.15 -21.83
N ASN A 42 3.34 1.18 -21.07
CA ASN A 42 3.30 1.76 -19.73
C ASN A 42 3.44 0.70 -18.62
N GLY A 43 3.77 -0.55 -18.96
CA GLY A 43 3.90 -1.65 -18.00
C GLY A 43 2.57 -2.02 -17.33
N MET A 44 1.44 -1.77 -18.00
CA MET A 44 0.10 -1.99 -17.45
C MET A 44 -0.69 -3.05 -18.23
N SER A 45 -1.73 -3.58 -17.60
CA SER A 45 -2.70 -4.50 -18.21
C SER A 45 -4.09 -4.33 -17.55
N HIS A 46 -5.17 -4.61 -18.28
CA HIS A 46 -6.53 -4.71 -17.72
C HIS A 46 -6.94 -6.15 -17.41
N GLY A 47 -5.99 -7.09 -17.44
CA GLY A 47 -6.22 -8.50 -17.19
C GLY A 47 -6.62 -9.33 -18.42
N PRO A 48 -6.89 -10.63 -18.22
CA PRO A 48 -6.92 -11.30 -16.91
C PRO A 48 -5.52 -11.45 -16.26
N PHE A 49 -5.48 -11.45 -14.92
CA PHE A 49 -4.27 -11.72 -14.13
C PHE A 49 -4.61 -12.36 -12.78
N PRO A 50 -3.67 -13.02 -12.08
CA PRO A 50 -3.90 -13.57 -10.75
C PRO A 50 -4.30 -12.49 -9.75
N PHE A 51 -5.34 -12.73 -8.95
CA PHE A 51 -5.82 -11.79 -7.95
C PHE A 51 -6.45 -12.51 -6.76
N ALA A 52 -6.12 -12.09 -5.54
CA ALA A 52 -6.48 -12.78 -4.31
C ALA A 52 -6.23 -14.30 -4.43
N LYS A 53 -7.20 -15.16 -4.11
CA LYS A 53 -7.05 -16.63 -4.19
C LYS A 53 -7.39 -17.23 -5.57
N SER A 54 -7.61 -16.42 -6.61
CA SER A 54 -7.95 -16.87 -7.95
C SER A 54 -7.39 -15.91 -9.03
N ASP A 55 -8.24 -15.43 -9.94
CA ASP A 55 -7.92 -14.47 -10.99
C ASP A 55 -9.09 -13.51 -11.22
N THR A 56 -8.83 -12.41 -11.91
CA THR A 56 -9.84 -11.38 -12.18
C THR A 56 -11.04 -11.87 -12.99
N GLY A 57 -10.84 -12.84 -13.89
CA GLY A 57 -11.90 -13.42 -14.70
C GLY A 57 -12.86 -14.27 -13.86
N ALA A 58 -12.31 -15.11 -12.98
CA ALA A 58 -13.08 -15.86 -12.00
C ALA A 58 -13.92 -14.91 -11.12
N ILE A 59 -13.30 -13.84 -10.60
CA ILE A 59 -14.01 -12.84 -9.79
C ILE A 59 -15.15 -12.16 -10.58
N GLU A 60 -14.92 -11.69 -11.81
CA GLU A 60 -15.99 -11.07 -12.61
C GLU A 60 -17.15 -12.03 -12.98
N SER A 61 -16.85 -13.32 -13.09
CA SER A 61 -17.84 -14.35 -13.40
C SER A 61 -18.66 -14.76 -12.17
N GLU A 62 -18.03 -14.77 -11.00
CA GLU A 62 -18.60 -15.28 -9.76
C GLU A 62 -19.37 -14.22 -8.96
N TYR A 63 -19.04 -12.95 -9.14
CA TYR A 63 -19.65 -11.85 -8.40
C TYR A 63 -20.50 -10.96 -9.31
N LEU A 64 -21.57 -10.38 -8.74
CA LEU A 64 -22.45 -9.43 -9.43
C LEU A 64 -21.89 -8.01 -9.46
N PHE A 65 -20.56 -7.84 -9.43
CA PHE A 65 -19.90 -6.56 -9.57
C PHE A 65 -18.78 -6.64 -10.60
N LEU A 66 -18.52 -5.52 -11.29
CA LEU A 66 -17.53 -5.42 -12.35
C LEU A 66 -16.57 -4.29 -11.98
N PRO A 67 -15.50 -4.53 -11.23
CA PRO A 67 -14.55 -3.50 -10.86
C PRO A 67 -13.69 -3.12 -12.07
N VAL A 68 -13.14 -1.91 -12.10
CA VAL A 68 -12.06 -1.58 -13.04
C VAL A 68 -10.81 -2.31 -12.59
N TRP A 69 -10.24 -3.15 -13.47
CA TRP A 69 -8.99 -3.88 -13.22
C TRP A 69 -7.81 -3.16 -13.87
N ILE A 70 -6.77 -2.91 -13.08
CA ILE A 70 -5.48 -2.39 -13.55
C ILE A 70 -4.37 -3.17 -12.85
N GLU A 71 -3.53 -3.81 -13.64
CA GLU A 71 -2.22 -4.28 -13.20
C GLU A 71 -1.17 -3.25 -13.63
N THR A 72 -0.23 -2.96 -12.73
CA THR A 72 0.93 -2.09 -12.92
C THR A 72 2.21 -2.92 -12.70
N PRO A 73 3.42 -2.33 -12.77
CA PRO A 73 4.65 -3.06 -12.45
C PRO A 73 4.67 -3.70 -11.05
N HIS A 74 4.14 -3.03 -10.02
CA HIS A 74 4.23 -3.48 -8.63
C HIS A 74 2.89 -3.83 -7.98
N LEU A 75 1.77 -3.42 -8.58
CA LEU A 75 0.45 -3.57 -7.97
C LEU A 75 -0.57 -4.22 -8.92
N ARG A 76 -1.59 -4.83 -8.31
CA ARG A 76 -2.84 -5.22 -8.97
C ARG A 76 -3.99 -4.57 -8.22
N ILE A 77 -4.84 -3.86 -8.95
CA ILE A 77 -5.90 -3.03 -8.38
C ILE A 77 -7.22 -3.42 -9.02
N GLY A 78 -8.19 -3.78 -8.19
CA GLY A 78 -9.60 -3.83 -8.55
C GLY A 78 -10.34 -2.68 -7.88
N ALA A 79 -11.01 -1.84 -8.65
CA ALA A 79 -11.68 -0.66 -8.08
C ALA A 79 -13.10 -0.44 -8.62
N GLU A 80 -14.07 -0.39 -7.71
CA GLU A 80 -15.43 0.09 -7.98
C GLU A 80 -15.53 1.56 -7.56
N LEU A 81 -15.31 2.47 -8.51
CA LEU A 81 -15.30 3.91 -8.30
C LEU A 81 -16.47 4.57 -9.02
N GLU A 82 -17.08 5.58 -8.41
CA GLU A 82 -18.08 6.42 -9.06
C GLU A 82 -17.42 7.56 -9.85
N THR A 83 -18.19 8.24 -10.70
CA THR A 83 -17.73 9.48 -11.33
C THR A 83 -17.43 10.53 -10.26
N TRP A 84 -16.30 11.20 -10.36
CA TRP A 84 -15.89 12.25 -9.42
C TRP A 84 -15.87 13.61 -10.11
N LYS A 85 -16.59 14.59 -9.56
CA LYS A 85 -16.50 15.98 -9.99
C LYS A 85 -15.52 16.70 -9.08
N VAL A 86 -14.39 17.14 -9.63
CA VAL A 86 -13.31 17.79 -8.88
C VAL A 86 -13.80 19.14 -8.30
N PRO A 87 -13.71 19.34 -6.97
CA PRO A 87 -14.02 20.62 -6.32
C PRO A 87 -13.14 21.76 -6.85
N GLU A 88 -13.65 23.00 -6.84
CA GLU A 88 -12.97 24.14 -7.47
C GLU A 88 -11.57 24.37 -6.88
N GLU A 89 -11.47 24.28 -5.57
CA GLU A 89 -10.27 24.46 -4.77
C GLU A 89 -9.18 23.41 -5.07
N GLU A 90 -9.57 22.25 -5.61
CA GLU A 90 -8.65 21.15 -5.92
C GLU A 90 -8.28 21.07 -7.41
N ARG A 91 -8.98 21.81 -8.29
CA ARG A 91 -8.79 21.72 -9.75
C ARG A 91 -7.35 21.94 -10.19
N LYS A 92 -6.62 22.84 -9.52
CA LYS A 92 -5.22 23.10 -9.84
C LYS A 92 -4.35 21.86 -9.58
N ALA A 93 -4.55 21.18 -8.46
CA ALA A 93 -3.82 19.97 -8.12
C ALA A 93 -4.16 18.82 -9.08
N TYR A 94 -5.46 18.56 -9.32
CA TYR A 94 -5.87 17.52 -10.26
C TYR A 94 -5.41 17.79 -11.69
N ARG A 95 -5.47 19.03 -12.17
CA ARG A 95 -4.95 19.37 -13.51
C ARG A 95 -3.47 19.03 -13.63
N ALA A 96 -2.65 19.35 -12.63
CA ALA A 96 -1.23 19.01 -12.65
C ALA A 96 -0.99 17.49 -12.70
N GLU A 97 -1.77 16.71 -11.95
CA GLU A 97 -1.66 15.25 -12.02
C GLU A 97 -2.15 14.68 -13.36
N LEU A 98 -3.26 15.20 -13.91
CA LEU A 98 -3.76 14.79 -15.22
C LEU A 98 -2.79 15.18 -16.35
N GLU A 99 -2.11 16.33 -16.25
CA GLU A 99 -1.06 16.73 -17.19
C GLU A 99 0.14 15.76 -17.14
N ALA A 100 0.51 15.30 -15.95
CA ALA A 100 1.55 14.29 -15.79
C ALA A 100 1.10 12.93 -16.36
N LEU A 101 -0.14 12.52 -16.06
CA LEU A 101 -0.73 11.27 -16.55
C LEU A 101 -0.88 11.27 -18.08
N ALA A 102 -1.26 12.41 -18.68
CA ALA A 102 -1.41 12.56 -20.13
C ALA A 102 -0.09 12.34 -20.91
N ARG A 103 1.08 12.47 -20.26
CA ARG A 103 2.37 12.11 -20.88
C ARG A 103 2.48 10.62 -21.17
N LYS A 104 1.84 9.77 -20.37
CA LYS A 104 1.76 8.31 -20.54
C LYS A 104 0.57 7.91 -21.42
N TRP A 105 -0.53 8.66 -21.31
CA TRP A 105 -1.82 8.42 -21.94
C TRP A 105 -2.28 9.64 -22.76
N PRO A 106 -1.86 9.78 -24.03
CA PRO A 106 -2.02 11.01 -24.81
C PRO A 106 -3.46 11.47 -25.04
N GLU A 107 -4.44 10.58 -24.88
CA GLU A 107 -5.86 10.87 -25.09
C GLU A 107 -6.55 11.51 -23.87
N ILE A 108 -5.88 11.56 -22.72
CA ILE A 108 -6.40 12.24 -21.53
C ILE A 108 -6.41 13.75 -21.79
N ASP A 109 -7.59 14.37 -21.65
CA ASP A 109 -7.72 15.83 -21.54
C ASP A 109 -7.46 16.29 -20.09
N PRO A 110 -6.35 17.00 -19.80
CA PRO A 110 -6.06 17.46 -18.45
C PRO A 110 -7.02 18.54 -17.92
N LYS A 111 -7.86 19.12 -18.80
CA LYS A 111 -8.90 20.08 -18.42
C LYS A 111 -10.20 19.41 -17.98
N LYS A 112 -10.33 18.09 -18.14
CA LYS A 112 -11.51 17.32 -17.71
C LYS A 112 -11.58 17.25 -16.19
N MET A 113 -12.47 18.04 -15.59
CA MET A 113 -12.68 18.09 -14.12
C MET A 113 -13.82 17.18 -13.63
N THR A 114 -14.31 16.30 -14.50
CA THR A 114 -15.22 15.21 -14.14
C THR A 114 -14.55 13.90 -14.54
N LEU A 115 -14.07 13.16 -13.55
CA LEU A 115 -13.30 11.94 -13.75
C LEU A 115 -14.25 10.75 -13.74
N ASP A 116 -14.32 10.04 -14.85
CA ASP A 116 -15.03 8.75 -14.91
C ASP A 116 -14.24 7.65 -14.17
N PRO A 117 -14.85 6.48 -13.89
CA PRO A 117 -14.21 5.43 -13.09
C PRO A 117 -12.88 4.93 -13.65
N TRP A 118 -12.73 4.86 -14.97
CA TRP A 118 -11.48 4.44 -15.60
C TRP A 118 -10.37 5.48 -15.41
N LEU A 119 -10.66 6.75 -15.63
CA LEU A 119 -9.69 7.82 -15.41
C LEU A 119 -9.28 7.91 -13.92
N ARG A 120 -10.23 7.74 -12.99
CA ARG A 120 -9.92 7.66 -11.55
C ARG A 120 -9.02 6.47 -11.22
N ALA A 121 -9.31 5.29 -11.76
CA ALA A 121 -8.51 4.09 -11.52
C ALA A 121 -7.08 4.22 -12.08
N HIS A 122 -6.92 4.76 -13.29
CA HIS A 122 -5.59 5.05 -13.88
C HIS A 122 -4.80 6.07 -13.05
N LEU A 123 -5.48 7.12 -12.56
CA LEU A 123 -4.87 8.11 -11.69
C LEU A 123 -4.45 7.51 -10.34
N LEU A 124 -5.30 6.66 -9.74
CA LEU A 124 -4.98 5.93 -8.52
C LEU A 124 -3.79 4.98 -8.71
N ALA A 125 -3.74 4.25 -9.83
CA ALA A 125 -2.65 3.35 -10.16
C ALA A 125 -1.32 4.11 -10.31
N ASP A 126 -1.31 5.26 -10.99
CA ASP A 126 -0.13 6.12 -11.09
C ASP A 126 0.31 6.66 -9.71
N ARG A 127 -0.63 7.11 -8.89
CA ARG A 127 -0.37 7.55 -7.52
C ARG A 127 0.24 6.44 -6.65
N ALA A 128 -0.27 5.22 -6.74
CA ALA A 128 0.23 4.06 -6.01
C ALA A 128 1.66 3.68 -6.44
N GLU A 129 1.95 3.68 -7.74
CA GLU A 129 3.31 3.45 -8.27
C GLU A 129 4.29 4.55 -7.83
N ARG A 130 3.86 5.83 -7.82
CA ARG A 130 4.68 6.93 -7.26
C ARG A 130 4.96 6.72 -5.78
N PHE A 131 3.98 6.25 -5.01
CA PHE A 131 4.17 5.97 -3.59
C PHE A 131 5.10 4.77 -3.37
N TYR A 132 5.00 3.70 -4.16
CA TYR A 132 5.96 2.59 -4.13
C TYR A 132 7.39 3.08 -4.43
N ALA A 133 7.58 3.90 -5.47
CA ALA A 133 8.87 4.49 -5.78
C ALA A 133 9.43 5.37 -4.64
N GLN A 134 8.56 6.19 -4.02
CA GLN A 134 8.91 7.00 -2.84
C GLN A 134 9.31 6.12 -1.65
N PHE A 135 8.60 5.02 -1.42
CA PHE A 135 8.91 4.05 -0.38
C PHE A 135 10.30 3.42 -0.61
N MET A 136 10.56 2.91 -1.82
CA MET A 136 11.84 2.29 -2.15
C MET A 136 13.01 3.28 -2.03
N GLN A 137 12.81 4.52 -2.47
CA GLN A 137 13.78 5.60 -2.28
C GLN A 137 14.04 5.88 -0.80
N LEU A 138 12.99 5.95 0.03
CA LEU A 138 13.10 6.19 1.46
C LEU A 138 13.84 5.05 2.17
N MET A 139 13.61 3.80 1.75
CA MET A 139 14.33 2.64 2.27
C MET A 139 15.78 2.55 1.77
N GLY A 140 16.17 3.36 0.78
CA GLY A 140 17.49 3.31 0.15
C GLY A 140 17.69 2.04 -0.69
N SER A 141 16.61 1.51 -1.26
CA SER A 141 16.59 0.27 -2.05
C SER A 141 16.06 0.52 -3.46
N SER A 142 16.01 -0.53 -4.29
CA SER A 142 15.47 -0.50 -5.65
C SER A 142 15.05 -1.90 -6.10
N ASP A 143 14.21 -2.00 -7.12
CA ASP A 143 13.78 -3.30 -7.66
C ASP A 143 14.95 -4.17 -8.13
N ALA A 144 16.07 -3.54 -8.55
CA ALA A 144 17.29 -4.25 -8.94
C ALA A 144 17.93 -5.05 -7.79
N VAL A 145 17.69 -4.68 -6.54
CA VAL A 145 18.17 -5.45 -5.36
C VAL A 145 17.38 -6.75 -5.23
N PHE A 146 16.07 -6.71 -5.46
CA PHE A 146 15.17 -7.84 -5.29
C PHE A 146 15.09 -8.73 -6.54
N ALA A 147 15.35 -8.18 -7.72
CA ALA A 147 15.41 -8.93 -8.98
C ALA A 147 16.65 -9.84 -9.10
N ASP A 148 17.71 -9.58 -8.34
CA ASP A 148 18.95 -10.36 -8.33
C ASP A 148 18.84 -11.48 -7.28
N PRO A 149 18.72 -12.77 -7.67
CA PRO A 149 18.50 -13.86 -6.71
C PRO A 149 19.60 -13.99 -5.65
N GLU A 150 20.84 -13.62 -5.96
CA GLU A 150 21.96 -13.68 -5.00
C GLU A 150 21.82 -12.58 -3.94
N LYS A 151 21.41 -11.37 -4.34
CA LYS A 151 21.14 -10.26 -3.40
C LYS A 151 19.82 -10.45 -2.66
N ASN A 152 18.84 -11.07 -3.32
CA ASN A 152 17.51 -11.30 -2.77
C ASN A 152 17.49 -12.45 -1.77
N ARG A 153 18.45 -13.39 -1.81
CA ARG A 153 18.52 -14.51 -0.86
C ARG A 153 18.51 -14.07 0.61
N MET A 154 19.08 -12.90 0.90
CA MET A 154 19.05 -12.31 2.24
C MET A 154 17.92 -11.29 2.41
N SER A 155 17.31 -10.87 1.30
CA SER A 155 16.41 -9.73 1.20
C SER A 155 14.98 -10.09 0.83
N GLY A 156 14.58 -11.36 0.85
CA GLY A 156 13.21 -11.78 0.56
C GLY A 156 13.15 -13.01 -0.35
N TRP A 157 11.99 -13.23 -0.96
CA TRP A 157 11.67 -14.38 -1.80
C TRP A 157 11.39 -14.01 -3.25
N GLY A 158 11.03 -12.75 -3.52
CA GLY A 158 10.77 -12.30 -4.89
C GLY A 158 11.05 -10.83 -5.17
N PRO A 159 10.74 -10.40 -6.40
CA PRO A 159 11.17 -9.11 -6.93
C PRO A 159 10.35 -7.92 -6.41
N TYR A 160 9.24 -8.17 -5.71
CA TYR A 160 8.30 -7.14 -5.29
C TYR A 160 8.59 -6.71 -3.86
N ALA A 161 9.66 -5.93 -3.69
CA ALA A 161 10.21 -5.52 -2.40
C ALA A 161 10.56 -6.68 -1.44
N GLY A 162 10.63 -7.92 -1.93
CA GLY A 162 10.88 -9.13 -1.14
C GLY A 162 9.75 -10.14 -1.21
N GLU A 163 8.56 -9.76 -1.66
CA GLU A 163 7.43 -10.67 -1.92
C GLU A 163 7.55 -11.33 -3.30
N SER A 164 7.01 -12.54 -3.45
CA SER A 164 7.01 -13.31 -4.70
C SER A 164 6.04 -12.78 -5.75
N ASP A 165 4.96 -12.11 -5.33
CA ASP A 165 3.97 -11.56 -6.24
C ASP A 165 3.58 -10.10 -5.86
N LYS A 166 2.90 -9.43 -6.78
CA LYS A 166 2.55 -8.00 -6.68
C LYS A 166 1.62 -7.71 -5.51
N PHE A 167 1.73 -6.50 -4.96
CA PHE A 167 0.81 -5.98 -3.96
C PHE A 167 -0.61 -5.87 -4.53
N GLU A 168 -1.62 -6.16 -3.72
CA GLU A 168 -3.00 -6.19 -4.19
C GLU A 168 -3.90 -5.23 -3.45
N VAL A 169 -4.76 -4.53 -4.20
CA VAL A 169 -5.70 -3.55 -3.68
C VAL A 169 -7.09 -3.83 -4.22
N MET A 170 -8.08 -3.91 -3.33
CA MET A 170 -9.47 -4.08 -3.71
C MET A 170 -10.37 -3.01 -3.10
N ILE A 171 -11.03 -2.22 -3.96
CA ILE A 171 -11.90 -1.13 -3.55
C ILE A 171 -13.33 -1.45 -3.95
N PHE A 172 -14.19 -1.62 -2.95
CA PHE A 172 -15.62 -1.79 -3.15
C PHE A 172 -16.33 -0.46 -2.96
N ARG A 173 -17.44 -0.27 -3.67
CA ARG A 173 -18.37 0.80 -3.35
C ARG A 173 -19.24 0.40 -2.17
N GLY A 174 -19.90 -0.76 -2.30
CA GLY A 174 -20.93 -1.21 -1.36
C GLY A 174 -20.40 -2.15 -0.28
N ARG A 175 -20.90 -1.95 0.94
CA ARG A 175 -20.53 -2.77 2.12
C ARG A 175 -20.84 -4.25 1.92
N HIS A 176 -22.00 -4.55 1.33
CA HIS A 176 -22.48 -5.92 1.17
C HIS A 176 -21.57 -6.76 0.25
N LEU A 177 -21.18 -6.19 -0.90
CA LEU A 177 -20.30 -6.87 -1.86
C LEU A 177 -18.91 -7.13 -1.26
N TYR A 178 -18.41 -6.20 -0.46
CA TYR A 178 -17.16 -6.40 0.27
C TYR A 178 -17.30 -7.56 1.27
N ALA A 179 -18.37 -7.59 2.09
CA ALA A 179 -18.62 -8.68 3.03
C ALA A 179 -18.69 -10.06 2.34
N GLU A 180 -19.38 -10.15 1.20
CA GLU A 180 -19.47 -11.38 0.40
C GLU A 180 -18.12 -11.80 -0.16
N PHE A 181 -17.34 -10.85 -0.69
CA PHE A 181 -15.98 -11.10 -1.15
C PHE A 181 -15.10 -11.64 -0.01
N MET A 182 -15.13 -10.98 1.15
CA MET A 182 -14.36 -11.37 2.33
C MET A 182 -14.74 -12.77 2.83
N GLN A 183 -16.04 -13.07 2.91
CA GLN A 183 -16.50 -14.38 3.35
C GLN A 183 -16.04 -15.49 2.40
N LYS A 184 -16.08 -15.25 1.09
CA LYS A 184 -15.78 -16.28 0.10
C LYS A 184 -14.28 -16.46 -0.14
N VAL A 185 -13.52 -15.37 -0.19
CA VAL A 185 -12.07 -15.40 -0.43
C VAL A 185 -11.31 -15.71 0.86
N TRP A 186 -11.65 -15.05 1.96
CA TRP A 186 -10.90 -15.12 3.21
C TRP A 186 -11.59 -15.94 4.31
N GLY A 187 -12.85 -16.32 4.12
CA GLY A 187 -13.60 -17.10 5.12
C GLY A 187 -14.13 -16.26 6.27
N LEU A 188 -14.14 -14.92 6.13
CA LEU A 188 -14.45 -13.99 7.21
C LEU A 188 -15.57 -13.02 6.81
N HIS A 189 -16.62 -12.95 7.62
CA HIS A 189 -17.73 -12.02 7.40
C HIS A 189 -17.46 -10.68 8.12
N TYR A 190 -16.45 -9.96 7.63
CA TYR A 190 -16.01 -8.69 8.19
C TYR A 190 -16.12 -7.57 7.15
N VAL A 191 -16.43 -6.35 7.62
CA VAL A 191 -16.81 -5.23 6.71
C VAL A 191 -15.88 -4.02 6.79
N LYS A 192 -14.99 -3.95 7.79
CA LYS A 192 -13.98 -2.88 7.86
C LYS A 192 -12.79 -3.19 6.94
N PRO A 193 -11.95 -2.19 6.61
CA PRO A 193 -10.72 -2.42 5.88
C PRO A 193 -9.90 -3.57 6.48
N GLN A 194 -9.30 -4.38 5.64
CA GLN A 194 -8.49 -5.51 6.07
C GLN A 194 -7.27 -5.69 5.19
N ARG A 195 -6.19 -6.15 5.82
CA ARG A 195 -4.93 -6.53 5.20
C ARG A 195 -4.71 -8.04 5.40
N TYR A 196 -4.27 -8.75 4.37
CA TYR A 196 -3.95 -10.18 4.43
C TYR A 196 -2.63 -10.47 3.72
N ASN A 197 -1.83 -11.36 4.29
CA ASN A 197 -0.82 -12.08 3.51
C ASN A 197 -1.49 -13.25 2.78
N ASN A 198 -1.46 -13.23 1.45
CA ASN A 198 -1.83 -14.37 0.65
C ASN A 198 -0.69 -15.39 0.58
N LEU A 199 -0.61 -16.25 1.59
CA LEU A 199 0.47 -17.26 1.72
C LEU A 199 0.71 -18.11 0.47
N SER A 200 -0.34 -18.39 -0.33
CA SER A 200 -0.21 -19.24 -1.53
C SER A 200 0.52 -18.57 -2.68
N ARG A 201 0.48 -17.24 -2.72
CA ARG A 201 1.09 -16.41 -3.77
C ARG A 201 2.22 -15.53 -3.25
N ASP A 202 2.37 -15.47 -1.93
CA ASP A 202 3.35 -14.64 -1.24
C ASP A 202 3.24 -13.18 -1.72
N CYS A 203 2.11 -12.59 -1.35
CA CYS A 203 1.80 -11.19 -1.63
C CYS A 203 0.91 -10.56 -0.55
N MET A 204 1.15 -9.29 -0.29
CA MET A 204 0.34 -8.47 0.61
C MET A 204 -0.88 -7.90 -0.10
N TRP A 205 -2.06 -8.22 0.41
CA TRP A 205 -3.36 -7.78 -0.09
C TRP A 205 -4.02 -6.84 0.91
N PHE A 206 -4.76 -5.85 0.43
CA PHE A 206 -5.76 -5.16 1.25
C PHE A 206 -7.02 -4.82 0.47
N GLY A 207 -8.12 -4.63 1.20
CA GLY A 207 -9.35 -4.13 0.63
C GLY A 207 -10.23 -3.40 1.61
N PHE A 208 -11.18 -2.62 1.09
CA PHE A 208 -12.13 -1.85 1.88
C PHE A 208 -13.40 -1.52 1.09
N SER A 209 -14.40 -0.99 1.82
CA SER A 209 -15.67 -0.54 1.26
C SER A 209 -15.87 0.95 1.50
N GLN A 210 -16.01 1.74 0.43
CA GLN A 210 -16.28 3.18 0.54
C GLN A 210 -17.56 3.51 1.34
N GLU A 211 -18.61 2.71 1.22
CA GLU A 211 -19.86 2.90 1.97
C GLU A 211 -19.63 2.77 3.49
N GLU A 212 -19.07 1.64 3.92
CA GLU A 212 -18.78 1.31 5.32
C GLU A 212 -17.83 2.32 6.00
N ASP A 213 -16.82 2.80 5.27
CA ASP A 213 -15.85 3.77 5.78
C ASP A 213 -16.33 5.23 5.61
N GLY A 214 -17.56 5.45 5.14
CA GLY A 214 -18.11 6.80 4.97
C GLY A 214 -17.34 7.65 3.95
N ILE A 215 -16.59 7.03 3.05
CA ILE A 215 -15.75 7.70 2.06
C ILE A 215 -16.63 8.31 0.97
N ARG A 216 -16.58 9.63 0.82
CA ARG A 216 -17.34 10.39 -0.19
C ARG A 216 -16.47 11.32 -1.04
N HIS A 217 -15.15 11.30 -0.82
CA HIS A 217 -14.19 12.22 -1.44
C HIS A 217 -13.05 11.43 -2.10
N ASP A 218 -12.63 11.81 -3.31
CA ASP A 218 -11.58 11.08 -4.04
C ASP A 218 -10.23 11.08 -3.31
N GLN A 219 -9.86 12.21 -2.70
CA GLN A 219 -8.64 12.24 -1.87
C GLN A 219 -8.74 11.36 -0.61
N HIS A 220 -9.95 11.12 -0.08
CA HIS A 220 -10.12 10.18 1.03
C HIS A 220 -9.93 8.73 0.56
N VAL A 221 -10.39 8.36 -0.64
CA VAL A 221 -10.03 7.06 -1.26
C VAL A 221 -8.51 6.93 -1.39
N HIS A 222 -7.84 7.99 -1.84
CA HIS A 222 -6.39 7.97 -2.01
C HIS A 222 -5.64 7.87 -0.68
N SER A 223 -6.05 8.61 0.35
CA SER A 223 -5.48 8.48 1.69
C SER A 223 -5.67 7.05 2.23
N MET A 224 -6.88 6.48 2.13
CA MET A 224 -7.17 5.08 2.50
C MET A 224 -6.22 4.09 1.83
N VAL A 225 -5.97 4.29 0.53
CA VAL A 225 -5.03 3.44 -0.22
C VAL A 225 -3.60 3.64 0.23
N ARG A 226 -3.15 4.89 0.46
CA ARG A 226 -1.76 5.16 0.90
C ARG A 226 -1.47 4.62 2.29
N HIS A 227 -2.35 4.80 3.25
CA HIS A 227 -2.19 4.24 4.61
C HIS A 227 -2.03 2.73 4.56
N ASN A 228 -2.94 2.03 3.88
CA ASN A 228 -2.89 0.58 3.82
C ASN A 228 -1.74 0.04 2.96
N LEU A 229 -1.35 0.75 1.89
CA LEU A 229 -0.13 0.43 1.16
C LEU A 229 1.12 0.68 1.99
N ALA A 230 1.14 1.68 2.88
CA ALA A 230 2.28 1.94 3.74
C ALA A 230 2.54 0.76 4.68
N HIS A 231 1.47 0.19 5.27
CA HIS A 231 1.54 -1.08 6.01
C HIS A 231 2.03 -2.21 5.11
N ASN A 232 1.35 -2.47 4.00
CA ASN A 232 1.69 -3.60 3.13
C ASN A 232 3.12 -3.50 2.59
N PHE A 233 3.60 -2.32 2.22
CA PHE A 233 4.98 -2.10 1.76
C PHE A 233 5.98 -2.34 2.88
N LEU A 234 5.76 -1.84 4.11
CA LEU A 234 6.65 -2.14 5.24
C LEU A 234 6.64 -3.62 5.62
N ASP A 235 5.48 -4.25 5.58
CA ASP A 235 5.30 -5.65 5.93
C ASP A 235 5.96 -6.57 4.90
N GLY A 236 5.75 -6.30 3.61
CA GLY A 236 6.34 -7.05 2.50
C GLY A 236 7.81 -6.71 2.22
N TYR A 237 8.32 -5.57 2.69
CA TYR A 237 9.72 -5.18 2.47
C TYR A 237 10.68 -6.15 3.15
N HIS A 238 11.53 -6.83 2.39
CA HIS A 238 12.31 -7.97 2.85
C HIS A 238 11.52 -9.20 3.32
N HIS A 239 10.34 -9.39 2.71
CA HIS A 239 9.36 -10.45 2.98
C HIS A 239 8.66 -10.34 4.33
N TYR A 240 7.37 -10.68 4.34
CA TYR A 240 6.54 -10.73 5.55
C TYR A 240 6.86 -11.94 6.43
N SER A 241 7.99 -11.86 7.14
CA SER A 241 8.50 -12.94 7.99
C SER A 241 8.10 -12.82 9.46
N TYR A 242 7.89 -11.59 9.93
CA TYR A 242 7.49 -11.25 11.29
C TYR A 242 6.95 -9.82 11.31
N GLU A 243 6.17 -9.50 12.35
CA GLU A 243 5.59 -8.18 12.56
C GLU A 243 6.63 -7.15 13.00
N MET A 244 6.53 -5.95 12.44
CA MET A 244 7.29 -4.80 12.89
C MET A 244 6.66 -4.17 14.13
N PRO A 245 7.42 -3.38 14.93
CA PRO A 245 6.85 -2.61 16.04
C PRO A 245 5.67 -1.76 15.58
N VAL A 246 4.53 -1.88 16.27
CA VAL A 246 3.26 -1.28 15.86
C VAL A 246 3.34 0.24 15.67
N TRP A 247 4.12 0.93 16.52
CA TRP A 247 4.29 2.38 16.40
C TRP A 247 5.03 2.79 15.12
N ILE A 248 5.91 1.94 14.59
CA ILE A 248 6.62 2.21 13.33
C ILE A 248 5.66 2.04 12.17
N THR A 249 4.91 0.93 12.14
CA THR A 249 3.98 0.66 11.04
C THR A 249 2.85 1.66 10.99
N GLU A 250 2.23 1.95 12.13
CA GLU A 250 1.13 2.92 12.23
C GLU A 250 1.62 4.35 12.01
N GLY A 251 2.73 4.74 12.63
CA GLY A 251 3.31 6.07 12.44
C GLY A 251 3.73 6.34 11.00
N PHE A 252 4.23 5.32 10.27
CA PHE A 252 4.55 5.44 8.86
C PHE A 252 3.31 5.51 7.97
N ALA A 253 2.25 4.79 8.32
CA ALA A 253 0.99 4.85 7.60
C ALA A 253 0.32 6.22 7.74
N HIS A 254 0.30 6.79 8.95
CA HIS A 254 -0.12 8.18 9.16
C HIS A 254 0.78 9.18 8.44
N TRP A 255 2.10 8.96 8.40
CA TRP A 255 2.99 9.82 7.64
C TRP A 255 2.62 9.82 6.15
N ALA A 256 2.32 8.64 5.60
CA ALA A 256 1.96 8.47 4.19
C ALA A 256 0.61 9.09 3.84
N GLU A 257 -0.42 8.94 4.69
CA GLU A 257 -1.75 9.53 4.45
C GLU A 257 -1.74 11.06 4.60
N ILE A 258 -1.03 11.60 5.61
CA ILE A 258 -1.00 13.03 5.91
C ILE A 258 -0.20 13.79 4.85
N ASP A 259 0.87 13.19 4.31
CA ASP A 259 1.61 13.70 3.15
C ASP A 259 0.73 13.83 1.90
N ASN A 260 -0.29 12.97 1.77
CA ASN A 260 -1.27 13.08 0.70
C ASN A 260 -2.32 14.17 0.98
N ASP A 261 -3.03 14.03 2.09
CA ASP A 261 -4.10 14.94 2.45
C ASP A 261 -4.34 14.92 3.97
N PRO A 262 -3.97 15.99 4.70
CA PRO A 262 -4.08 16.03 6.16
C PRO A 262 -5.53 16.13 6.66
N ARG A 263 -6.54 16.10 5.78
CA ARG A 263 -7.96 16.10 6.16
C ARG A 263 -8.49 14.71 6.48
N PHE A 264 -7.82 13.66 5.99
CA PHE A 264 -8.32 12.29 6.06
C PHE A 264 -7.32 11.41 6.83
N HIS A 265 -7.77 10.92 7.98
CA HIS A 265 -7.00 10.06 8.86
C HIS A 265 -7.70 8.73 9.04
N MET A 266 -6.95 7.65 8.92
CA MET A 266 -7.39 6.31 9.26
C MET A 266 -6.81 5.92 10.61
N PHE A 267 -7.45 4.99 11.29
CA PHE A 267 -6.98 4.47 12.58
C PHE A 267 -7.14 2.97 12.57
N ASP A 268 -6.05 2.24 12.76
CA ASP A 268 -6.09 0.79 12.85
C ASP A 268 -6.46 0.31 14.26
N PHE A 269 -7.32 -0.70 14.32
CA PHE A 269 -7.77 -1.30 15.57
C PHE A 269 -7.81 -2.83 15.42
N VAL A 270 -7.79 -3.53 16.56
CA VAL A 270 -8.09 -4.96 16.61
C VAL A 270 -9.60 -5.17 16.72
N GLU A 271 -10.10 -6.25 16.12
CA GLU A 271 -11.50 -6.63 16.22
C GLU A 271 -11.97 -6.67 17.70
N GLY A 272 -13.07 -5.97 17.98
CA GLY A 272 -13.63 -5.88 19.33
C GLY A 272 -13.12 -4.71 20.20
N VAL A 273 -12.11 -3.95 19.75
CA VAL A 273 -11.54 -2.80 20.48
C VAL A 273 -11.73 -1.51 19.67
N PHE A 274 -12.93 -1.31 19.11
CA PHE A 274 -13.22 -0.09 18.33
C PHE A 274 -13.42 1.09 19.28
N GLN A 275 -12.53 2.09 19.18
CA GLN A 275 -12.75 3.40 19.75
C GLN A 275 -13.06 4.38 18.61
N GLU A 276 -14.14 5.15 18.73
CA GLU A 276 -14.41 6.21 17.77
C GLU A 276 -13.30 7.27 17.90
N PRO A 277 -12.49 7.51 16.86
CA PRO A 277 -11.33 8.37 16.98
C PRO A 277 -11.77 9.83 17.19
N LYS A 278 -11.03 10.54 18.05
CA LYS A 278 -11.17 12.00 18.15
C LYS A 278 -10.74 12.60 16.80
N THR A 279 -11.42 13.66 16.37
CA THR A 279 -10.99 14.45 15.22
C THR A 279 -10.29 15.72 15.69
N VAL A 280 -9.07 15.95 15.20
CA VAL A 280 -8.34 17.20 15.41
C VAL A 280 -8.06 17.84 14.06
N SER A 281 -8.19 19.17 13.99
CA SER A 281 -8.09 19.90 12.72
C SER A 281 -6.65 20.01 12.18
N SER A 282 -5.65 19.81 13.05
CA SER A 282 -4.23 19.88 12.70
C SER A 282 -3.42 19.02 13.67
N TRP A 283 -2.99 17.84 13.21
CA TRP A 283 -2.08 16.98 13.97
C TRP A 283 -0.77 17.71 14.34
N PRO A 284 -0.09 18.44 13.44
CA PRO A 284 1.12 19.19 13.81
C PRO A 284 0.90 20.16 14.98
N ALA A 285 -0.19 20.94 14.94
CA ALA A 285 -0.47 21.91 16.00
C ALA A 285 -0.82 21.24 17.33
N GLU A 286 -1.59 20.15 17.30
CA GLU A 286 -1.95 19.40 18.51
C GLU A 286 -0.71 18.75 19.14
N VAL A 287 0.16 18.12 18.35
CA VAL A 287 1.42 17.55 18.84
C VAL A 287 2.31 18.62 19.47
N ARG A 288 2.42 19.80 18.84
CA ARG A 288 3.19 20.91 19.42
C ARG A 288 2.61 21.35 20.76
N LYS A 289 1.29 21.47 20.86
CA LYS A 289 0.60 21.82 22.11
C LYS A 289 0.88 20.78 23.21
N MET A 290 0.81 19.49 22.90
CA MET A 290 1.17 18.41 23.84
C MET A 290 2.64 18.53 24.28
N ALA A 291 3.56 18.82 23.36
CA ALA A 291 4.98 18.99 23.69
C ALA A 291 5.26 20.18 24.62
N VAL A 292 4.54 21.29 24.45
CA VAL A 292 4.59 22.44 25.38
C VAL A 292 4.01 22.07 26.75
N GLY A 293 2.88 21.37 26.78
CA GLY A 293 2.21 20.94 28.01
C GLY A 293 2.94 19.84 28.79
N GLY A 294 3.84 19.11 28.14
CA GLY A 294 4.49 17.94 28.74
C GLY A 294 3.59 16.69 28.78
N GLU A 295 2.57 16.64 27.93
CA GLU A 295 1.54 15.58 27.86
C GLU A 295 1.84 14.58 26.72
N THR A 296 3.12 14.41 26.38
CA THR A 296 3.55 13.58 25.24
C THR A 296 3.79 12.14 25.63
N VAL A 297 3.44 11.19 24.75
CA VAL A 297 3.84 9.78 24.89
C VAL A 297 5.31 9.63 24.49
N PRO A 298 6.24 9.24 25.38
CA PRO A 298 7.67 9.13 25.07
C PRO A 298 7.96 7.92 24.17
N PHE A 299 9.10 7.94 23.46
CA PHE A 299 9.51 6.83 22.59
C PHE A 299 9.49 5.50 23.34
N THR A 300 10.01 5.48 24.56
CA THR A 300 10.09 4.27 25.40
C THR A 300 8.74 3.64 25.68
N GLN A 301 7.66 4.43 25.79
CA GLN A 301 6.31 3.88 25.95
C GLN A 301 5.80 3.27 24.65
N LEU A 302 6.03 3.93 23.51
CA LEU A 302 5.66 3.40 22.18
C LEU A 302 6.36 2.08 21.84
N LEU A 303 7.62 1.89 22.24
CA LEU A 303 8.36 0.63 22.04
C LEU A 303 7.66 -0.59 22.65
N HIS A 304 6.93 -0.38 23.75
CA HIS A 304 6.31 -1.45 24.50
C HIS A 304 4.88 -1.76 24.04
N ARG A 305 4.28 -0.94 23.16
CA ARG A 305 2.99 -1.23 22.53
C ARG A 305 3.15 -2.47 21.65
N LYS A 306 2.40 -3.54 21.92
CA LYS A 306 2.54 -4.83 21.21
C LYS A 306 1.50 -5.05 20.12
N SER A 307 0.40 -4.29 20.13
CA SER A 307 -0.66 -4.43 19.14
C SER A 307 -1.43 -3.12 18.93
N PHE A 308 -2.21 -3.05 17.84
CA PHE A 308 -3.09 -1.92 17.57
C PHE A 308 -4.15 -1.71 18.66
N ALA A 309 -4.50 -2.75 19.42
CA ALA A 309 -5.45 -2.64 20.53
C ALA A 309 -4.92 -1.82 21.72
N GLU A 310 -3.60 -1.61 21.76
CA GLU A 310 -2.94 -0.85 22.83
C GLU A 310 -2.67 0.60 22.44
N LEU A 311 -3.03 1.02 21.23
CA LEU A 311 -2.86 2.39 20.76
C LEU A 311 -4.09 3.21 21.12
N ASP A 312 -3.88 4.21 21.97
CA ASP A 312 -4.84 5.28 22.19
C ASP A 312 -4.64 6.40 21.16
N PHE A 313 -5.61 7.31 21.04
CA PHE A 313 -5.54 8.42 20.08
C PHE A 313 -4.23 9.22 20.16
N GLU A 314 -3.75 9.51 21.38
CA GLU A 314 -2.51 10.21 21.59
C GLU A 314 -1.28 9.41 21.12
N ASP A 315 -1.32 8.07 21.17
CA ASP A 315 -0.25 7.22 20.62
C ASP A 315 -0.15 7.37 19.10
N HIS A 316 -1.28 7.45 18.37
CA HIS A 316 -1.29 7.68 16.92
C HIS A 316 -0.60 9.01 16.54
N LEU A 317 -0.94 10.10 17.24
CA LEU A 317 -0.34 11.41 17.02
C LEU A 317 1.18 11.39 17.27
N MET A 318 1.60 10.75 18.37
CA MET A 318 3.01 10.65 18.73
C MET A 318 3.78 9.73 17.77
N ALA A 319 3.22 8.60 17.38
CA ALA A 319 3.81 7.67 16.42
C ALA A 319 4.04 8.36 15.07
N TRP A 320 3.03 9.05 14.55
CA TRP A 320 3.14 9.87 13.33
C TRP A 320 4.26 10.91 13.45
N SER A 321 4.21 11.75 14.48
CA SER A 321 5.17 12.86 14.60
C SER A 321 6.60 12.38 14.79
N LYS A 322 6.79 11.25 15.47
CA LYS A 322 8.11 10.66 15.68
C LYS A 322 8.66 10.02 14.41
N ILE A 323 7.82 9.40 13.59
CA ILE A 323 8.22 8.93 12.27
C ILE A 323 8.55 10.12 11.34
N ASP A 324 7.72 11.16 11.30
CA ASP A 324 8.02 12.37 10.51
C ASP A 324 9.34 12.99 10.97
N PHE A 325 9.59 13.11 12.28
CA PHE A 325 10.86 13.59 12.82
C PHE A 325 12.06 12.76 12.36
N LEU A 326 11.99 11.42 12.44
CA LEU A 326 13.10 10.55 12.04
C LEU A 326 13.39 10.67 10.54
N ILE A 327 12.35 10.74 9.71
CA ILE A 327 12.46 10.93 8.25
C ILE A 327 13.01 12.32 7.92
N ARG A 328 12.50 13.37 8.55
CA ARG A 328 12.88 14.79 8.32
C ARG A 328 14.27 15.10 8.83
N THR A 329 14.72 14.42 9.87
CA THR A 329 16.11 14.51 10.35
C THR A 329 17.06 13.97 9.29
N ASP A 330 16.81 12.76 8.78
CA ASP A 330 17.62 12.14 7.74
C ASP A 330 16.91 10.89 7.18
N ALA A 331 16.34 11.04 5.99
CA ALA A 331 15.62 9.96 5.31
C ALA A 331 16.49 8.73 5.04
N VAL A 332 17.80 8.91 4.79
CA VAL A 332 18.72 7.80 4.53
C VAL A 332 18.98 7.00 5.82
N LYS A 333 19.10 7.68 6.96
CA LYS A 333 19.19 6.99 8.27
C LYS A 333 17.91 6.26 8.61
N PHE A 334 16.75 6.84 8.29
CA PHE A 334 15.46 6.18 8.51
C PHE A 334 15.35 4.87 7.72
N GLY A 335 15.69 4.90 6.42
CA GLY A 335 15.72 3.69 5.59
C GLY A 335 16.64 2.61 6.14
N LYS A 336 17.84 2.98 6.61
CA LYS A 336 18.78 2.04 7.27
C LYS A 336 18.24 1.49 8.59
N PHE A 337 17.59 2.33 9.39
CA PHE A 337 16.94 1.92 10.64
C PHE A 337 15.88 0.86 10.37
N VAL A 338 14.92 1.11 9.46
CA VAL A 338 13.87 0.15 9.10
C VAL A 338 14.45 -1.12 8.48
N THR A 339 15.38 -0.99 7.53
CA THR A 339 16.01 -2.14 6.84
C THR A 339 16.75 -3.04 7.82
N THR A 340 17.39 -2.48 8.85
CA THR A 340 18.06 -3.26 9.90
C THR A 340 17.07 -4.08 10.73
N LEU A 341 15.91 -3.50 11.04
CA LEU A 341 14.85 -4.20 11.78
C LEU A 341 14.19 -5.30 10.96
N LYS A 342 14.06 -5.14 9.64
CA LYS A 342 13.48 -6.15 8.72
C LYS A 342 14.42 -7.28 8.30
N ASN A 343 15.74 -7.06 8.37
CA ASN A 343 16.75 -8.05 7.96
C ASN A 343 17.33 -8.88 9.10
N ARG A 344 16.65 -8.93 10.24
CA ARG A 344 17.16 -9.66 11.39
C ARG A 344 17.08 -11.15 11.14
N ARG A 345 18.14 -11.85 11.54
CA ARG A 345 18.27 -13.30 11.42
C ARG A 345 18.82 -13.90 12.71
N ASP A 346 18.40 -15.12 13.03
CA ASP A 346 18.97 -15.90 14.12
C ASP A 346 20.34 -16.51 13.73
N GLU A 347 20.98 -17.25 14.65
CA GLU A 347 22.27 -17.92 14.40
C GLU A 347 22.21 -18.95 13.26
N ARG A 348 21.02 -19.44 12.91
CA ARG A 348 20.79 -20.40 11.83
C ARG A 348 20.43 -19.72 10.51
N GLY A 349 20.33 -18.39 10.48
CA GLY A 349 20.00 -17.60 9.31
C GLY A 349 18.50 -17.50 9.02
N TYR A 350 17.61 -17.89 9.94
CA TYR A 350 16.17 -17.70 9.79
C TYR A 350 15.74 -16.29 10.21
N PRO A 351 14.70 -15.69 9.61
CA PRO A 351 14.13 -14.43 10.09
C PRO A 351 13.81 -14.45 11.59
N ASP A 352 14.22 -13.39 12.31
CA ASP A 352 14.08 -13.30 13.77
C ASP A 352 13.48 -11.96 14.22
N GLY A 353 12.21 -12.01 14.63
CA GLY A 353 11.50 -10.88 15.24
C GLY A 353 11.66 -10.77 16.76
N SER A 354 12.37 -11.67 17.44
CA SER A 354 12.51 -11.68 18.90
C SER A 354 13.29 -10.46 19.42
N LYS A 355 13.14 -10.05 20.69
CA LYS A 355 13.90 -8.93 21.30
C LYS A 355 13.89 -7.62 20.48
N MET A 356 12.78 -7.30 19.83
CA MET A 356 12.69 -6.13 18.95
C MET A 356 12.95 -4.80 19.67
N ASP A 357 12.67 -4.72 20.97
CA ASP A 357 12.93 -3.53 21.79
C ASP A 357 14.46 -3.23 21.86
N ASP A 358 15.29 -4.26 21.98
CA ASP A 358 16.76 -4.14 21.94
C ASP A 358 17.25 -3.76 20.54
N ALA A 359 16.71 -4.43 19.51
CA ALA A 359 17.10 -4.17 18.13
C ALA A 359 16.79 -2.72 17.70
N GLN A 360 15.65 -2.17 18.12
CA GLN A 360 15.31 -0.77 17.86
C GLN A 360 16.29 0.18 18.54
N ARG A 361 16.65 -0.09 19.81
CA ARG A 361 17.65 0.70 20.55
C ARG A 361 19.01 0.69 19.86
N ASP A 362 19.48 -0.48 19.47
CA ASP A 362 20.78 -0.64 18.83
C ASP A 362 20.80 0.05 17.46
N ALA A 363 19.75 -0.12 16.65
CA ALA A 363 19.64 0.53 15.35
C ALA A 363 19.56 2.06 15.48
N LEU A 364 18.79 2.60 16.43
CA LEU A 364 18.76 4.04 16.68
C LEU A 364 20.16 4.55 17.05
N LYS A 365 20.85 3.87 17.97
CA LYS A 365 22.19 4.28 18.39
C LYS A 365 23.18 4.20 17.23
N GLN A 366 23.09 3.18 16.40
CA GLN A 366 23.97 2.97 15.25
C GLN A 366 23.80 4.06 14.19
N PHE A 367 22.57 4.40 13.80
CA PHE A 367 22.34 5.30 12.67
C PHE A 367 22.18 6.76 13.06
N TYR A 368 21.54 7.04 14.19
CA TYR A 368 21.31 8.41 14.67
C TYR A 368 22.31 8.84 15.75
N GLY A 369 23.02 7.91 16.39
CA GLY A 369 23.94 8.23 17.48
C GLY A 369 23.25 8.48 18.82
N TRP A 370 21.94 8.28 18.90
CA TRP A 370 21.10 8.66 20.03
C TRP A 370 20.71 7.48 20.91
N THR A 371 20.56 7.74 22.21
CA THR A 371 19.68 6.93 23.07
C THR A 371 18.22 7.37 22.87
N TRP A 372 17.25 6.59 23.36
CA TRP A 372 15.84 6.99 23.30
C TRP A 372 15.56 8.31 24.03
N GLN A 373 16.25 8.58 25.13
CA GLN A 373 16.12 9.85 25.85
C GLN A 373 16.62 11.02 24.99
N GLN A 374 17.77 10.86 24.34
CA GLN A 374 18.30 11.89 23.44
C GLN A 374 17.38 12.10 22.23
N ALA A 375 16.82 11.02 21.68
CA ALA A 375 15.85 11.12 20.59
C ALA A 375 14.57 11.86 21.02
N GLU A 376 14.09 11.65 22.25
CA GLU A 376 12.95 12.39 22.79
C GLU A 376 13.25 13.90 22.93
N GLU A 377 14.43 14.24 23.44
CA GLU A 377 14.90 15.62 23.57
C GLU A 377 15.00 16.31 22.20
N HIS A 378 15.65 15.66 21.23
CA HIS A 378 15.77 16.18 19.86
C HIS A 378 14.43 16.28 19.13
N TRP A 379 13.55 15.30 19.32
CA TRP A 379 12.19 15.34 18.77
C TRP A 379 11.42 16.54 19.31
N LYS A 380 11.47 16.76 20.63
CA LYS A 380 10.78 17.88 21.27
C LYS A 380 11.29 19.22 20.78
N GLU A 381 12.61 19.41 20.72
CA GLU A 381 13.23 20.62 20.16
C GLU A 381 12.77 20.86 18.72
N TRP A 382 12.78 19.81 17.90
CA TRP A 382 12.37 19.88 16.51
C TRP A 382 10.89 20.25 16.36
N VAL A 383 9.98 19.58 17.07
CA VAL A 383 8.53 19.91 17.07
C VAL A 383 8.31 21.37 17.46
N LEU A 384 9.00 21.85 18.50
CA LEU A 384 8.90 23.24 18.94
C LEU A 384 9.54 24.24 17.96
N ALA A 385 10.39 23.80 17.05
CA ALA A 385 10.96 24.65 16.00
C ALA A 385 10.15 24.63 14.69
N THR A 386 9.52 23.50 14.34
CA THR A 386 8.98 23.27 12.99
C THR A 386 7.46 23.26 12.93
N TYR A 387 6.78 22.71 13.93
CA TYR A 387 5.33 22.58 13.89
C TYR A 387 4.63 23.91 14.18
N PRO A 388 3.49 24.20 13.51
CA PRO A 388 2.75 25.44 13.72
C PRO A 388 2.14 25.49 15.12
N VAL A 389 1.86 26.71 15.59
CA VAL A 389 1.20 26.96 16.88
C VAL A 389 -0.31 26.74 16.81
N LYS A 390 -0.91 26.91 15.62
CA LYS A 390 -2.35 26.79 15.37
C LYS A 390 -2.60 26.00 14.11
#